data_AF-A0A436SGX7-F1
#
_entry.id   AF-A0A436SGX7-F1
#
_cell.length_a   1.000
_cell.length_b   1.000
_cell.length_c   1.000
_cell.angle_alpha   90.00
_cell.angle_beta   90.00
_cell.angle_gamma   90.00
#
_symmetry.space_group_name_H-M   'P 1'
#
loop_
_entity.id
_entity.type
_entity.pdbx_description
1 polymer ?
#
loop_
_entity_poly.entity_id
_entity_poly.type
_entity_poly.pdbx_seq_one_letter_code
_entity_poly.pdbx_strand_id
1 'polypeptide(L)'
;MQLAHVSIDSLSVAAINMRHSRRAPDIADILPSVRARGVLVPLLVRPNGSPDSFEIVAGRRRYFAAKTVADERGKAEPLPCAIMEDGDDADALEASLIENIARLDPDEVSQWETFTRLIKEGRAIADITVTFGLTEQLVKRILALGDLLPKIREAYRREEIDTETVRHLTMASKAQQKDWLALFCDPDQHAPRGWQLKQWLFGGQSISTKVALFAIEDYPGLIVSDLFGEESYFADADLFWQKQNEAIAAKREAYLEAGWPEVVVLEPGQYYHSWDYEKTPKKKGGKVVTTVSQRGEVEFHEGYLSRKEARRARSNGEADEEAERAAKPSRPELSGPMQNYVDLHRHAAVRVSLLDHAGAALRLMVAHSIVGSSLWQVRPDPQRAANETVAANLAGSRAEIAFADKRREVLALLGSIDEDGPVAGGNGDD
;
A
#
# COMPACT_ATOMS: atom_id res chain seq x y z
N MET A 1 -10.90 37.97 24.90
CA MET A 1 -12.04 37.19 25.48
C MET A 1 -12.32 37.61 26.90
N GLN A 2 -13.59 37.81 27.25
CA GLN A 2 -14.06 38.16 28.60
C GLN A 2 -14.80 37.00 29.25
N LEU A 3 -14.49 36.67 30.51
CA LEU A 3 -15.25 35.67 31.28
C LEU A 3 -16.42 36.34 32.02
N ALA A 4 -17.63 35.82 31.84
CA ALA A 4 -18.83 36.30 32.51
C ALA A 4 -19.82 35.16 32.78
N HIS A 5 -20.75 35.36 33.71
CA HIS A 5 -21.88 34.44 33.90
C HIS A 5 -23.09 34.99 33.13
N VAL A 6 -23.62 34.19 32.20
CA VAL A 6 -24.72 34.59 31.30
C VAL A 6 -25.97 33.77 31.62
N SER A 7 -27.13 34.42 31.63
CA SER A 7 -28.42 33.73 31.84
C SER A 7 -28.67 32.68 30.75
N ILE A 8 -29.25 31.53 31.11
CA ILE A 8 -29.62 30.46 30.16
C ILE A 8 -30.59 30.99 29.09
N ASP A 9 -31.48 31.90 29.47
CA ASP A 9 -32.50 32.47 28.57
C ASP A 9 -31.90 33.43 27.53
N SER A 10 -30.71 33.97 27.82
CA SER A 10 -29.94 34.83 26.92
C SER A 10 -29.06 34.05 25.94
N LEU A 11 -29.07 32.71 26.01
CA LEU A 11 -28.19 31.85 25.22
C LEU A 11 -28.99 31.08 24.16
N SER A 12 -28.51 31.16 22.92
CA SER A 12 -28.99 30.35 21.79
C SER A 12 -27.83 29.55 21.20
N VAL A 13 -28.08 28.41 20.55
CA VAL A 13 -26.98 27.65 19.91
C VAL A 13 -26.72 28.25 18.53
N ALA A 14 -25.49 28.68 18.28
CA ALA A 14 -25.13 29.26 17.00
C ALA A 14 -25.24 28.21 15.87
N ALA A 15 -25.71 28.63 14.69
CA ALA A 15 -25.69 27.77 13.49
C ALA A 15 -24.26 27.41 13.05
N ILE A 16 -23.26 28.18 13.51
CA ILE A 16 -21.84 27.97 13.25
C ILE A 16 -21.18 26.92 14.15
N ASN A 17 -21.87 26.49 15.22
CA ASN A 17 -21.39 25.44 16.09
C ASN A 17 -21.20 24.14 15.30
N MET A 18 -20.01 23.55 15.31
CA MET A 18 -19.73 22.36 14.51
C MET A 18 -20.64 21.16 14.84
N ARG A 19 -21.14 21.07 16.07
CA ARG A 19 -22.09 20.02 16.50
C ARG A 19 -23.53 20.53 16.55
N HIS A 20 -23.84 21.57 15.78
CA HIS A 20 -25.20 22.08 15.64
C HIS A 20 -26.11 21.00 15.06
N SER A 21 -27.24 20.77 15.72
CA SER A 21 -28.27 19.85 15.27
C SER A 21 -29.61 20.28 15.85
N ARG A 22 -30.70 19.98 15.13
CA ARG A 22 -32.07 20.17 15.62
C ARG A 22 -32.42 19.25 16.77
N ARG A 23 -31.78 18.07 16.87
CA ARG A 23 -32.01 17.10 17.95
C ARG A 23 -31.13 17.43 19.16
N ALA A 24 -31.67 17.32 20.37
CA ALA A 24 -30.89 17.46 21.59
C ALA A 24 -29.70 16.46 21.59
N PRO A 25 -28.51 16.85 22.07
CA PRO A 25 -27.38 15.94 22.15
C PRO A 25 -27.56 14.93 23.27
N ASP A 26 -26.86 13.80 23.19
CA ASP A 26 -26.70 12.92 24.34
C ASP A 26 -25.81 13.60 25.41
N ILE A 27 -26.30 13.57 26.64
CA ILE A 27 -25.74 14.21 27.82
C ILE A 27 -25.69 13.27 29.03
N ALA A 28 -26.03 11.99 28.87
CA ALA A 28 -26.18 11.04 29.98
C ALA A 28 -24.89 10.90 30.83
N ASP A 29 -23.74 10.99 30.19
CA ASP A 29 -22.40 10.93 30.79
C ASP A 29 -22.03 12.20 31.60
N ILE A 30 -22.43 13.40 31.14
CA ILE A 30 -22.06 14.67 31.80
C ILE A 30 -23.11 15.15 32.80
N LEU A 31 -24.36 14.73 32.65
CA LEU A 31 -25.48 15.21 33.47
C LEU A 31 -25.29 14.97 34.99
N PRO A 32 -24.78 13.81 35.46
CA PRO A 32 -24.50 13.61 36.89
C PRO A 32 -23.48 14.62 37.45
N SER A 33 -22.44 14.94 36.67
CA SER A 33 -21.42 15.91 37.06
C SER A 33 -21.99 17.33 37.13
N VAL A 34 -22.79 17.72 36.13
CA VAL A 34 -23.45 19.04 36.09
C VAL A 34 -24.45 19.19 37.23
N ARG A 35 -25.19 18.13 37.59
CA ARG A 35 -26.06 18.16 38.79
C ARG A 35 -25.25 18.39 40.07
N ALA A 36 -24.11 17.71 40.22
CA ALA A 36 -23.31 17.77 41.43
C ALA A 36 -22.51 19.07 41.60
N ARG A 37 -21.98 19.63 40.50
CA ARG A 37 -20.99 20.71 40.53
C ARG A 37 -21.29 21.90 39.62
N GLY A 38 -22.39 21.86 38.86
CA GLY A 38 -22.66 22.85 37.82
C GLY A 38 -21.74 22.71 36.62
N VAL A 39 -21.77 23.70 35.73
CA VAL A 39 -20.87 23.78 34.57
C VAL A 39 -19.55 24.43 35.03
N LEU A 40 -18.46 23.66 35.03
CA LEU A 40 -17.14 24.17 35.46
C LEU A 40 -16.31 24.79 34.33
N VAL A 41 -16.41 24.23 33.12
CA VAL A 41 -15.67 24.72 31.96
C VAL A 41 -16.57 25.73 31.21
N PRO A 42 -16.14 26.98 31.02
CA PRO A 42 -16.95 28.01 30.38
C PRO A 42 -17.41 27.64 28.96
N LEU A 43 -18.65 27.97 28.62
CA LEU A 43 -19.16 27.94 27.24
C LEU A 43 -18.43 28.98 26.41
N LEU A 44 -18.21 28.72 25.12
CA LEU A 44 -17.71 29.76 24.22
C LEU A 44 -18.90 30.41 23.52
N VAL A 45 -19.01 31.74 23.64
CA VAL A 45 -20.16 32.48 23.13
C VAL A 45 -19.72 33.74 22.39
N ARG A 46 -20.56 34.21 21.47
CA ARG A 46 -20.40 35.50 20.76
C ARG A 46 -21.66 36.36 20.89
N PRO A 47 -21.58 37.69 20.77
CA PRO A 47 -22.76 38.56 20.75
C PRO A 47 -23.74 38.21 19.61
N ASN A 48 -25.05 38.36 19.85
CA ASN A 48 -26.12 38.08 18.86
C ASN A 48 -26.94 39.33 18.51
N GLY A 49 -26.28 40.45 18.23
CA GLY A 49 -26.95 41.70 17.82
C GLY A 49 -27.76 42.42 18.91
N SER A 50 -27.81 41.88 20.13
CA SER A 50 -28.40 42.51 21.32
C SER A 50 -27.39 42.46 22.48
N PRO A 51 -27.30 43.51 23.35
CA PRO A 51 -26.31 43.59 24.41
C PRO A 51 -26.32 42.40 25.39
N ASP A 52 -27.49 41.81 25.59
CA ASP A 52 -27.73 40.75 26.58
C ASP A 52 -28.05 39.40 25.93
N SER A 53 -27.78 39.22 24.63
CA SER A 53 -28.05 37.97 23.90
C SER A 53 -26.80 37.44 23.23
N PHE A 54 -26.55 36.15 23.42
CA PHE A 54 -25.34 35.50 22.93
C PHE A 54 -25.66 34.19 22.20
N GLU A 55 -24.84 33.85 21.22
CA GLU A 55 -24.89 32.55 20.55
C GLU A 55 -23.72 31.67 20.99
N ILE A 56 -24.01 30.40 21.26
CA ILE A 56 -23.05 29.39 21.73
C ILE A 56 -22.28 28.84 20.52
N VAL A 57 -21.01 29.23 20.45
CA VAL A 57 -20.04 28.77 19.45
C VAL A 57 -19.47 27.40 19.82
N ALA A 58 -19.22 27.14 21.10
CA ALA A 58 -18.76 25.84 21.62
C ALA A 58 -19.36 25.50 22.99
N GLY A 59 -19.50 24.19 23.27
CA GLY A 59 -20.04 23.70 24.53
C GLY A 59 -21.54 23.36 24.54
N ARG A 60 -22.15 23.09 23.37
CA ARG A 60 -23.55 22.69 23.20
C ARG A 60 -24.05 21.64 24.23
N ARG A 61 -23.28 20.57 24.47
CA ARG A 61 -23.65 19.52 25.45
C ARG A 61 -23.77 20.07 26.87
N ARG A 62 -22.87 20.98 27.28
CA ARG A 62 -22.87 21.62 28.61
C ARG A 62 -24.10 22.51 28.79
N TYR A 63 -24.47 23.26 27.75
CA TYR A 63 -25.70 24.05 27.74
C TYR A 63 -26.96 23.18 27.92
N PHE A 64 -27.10 22.09 27.15
CA PHE A 64 -28.26 21.21 27.29
C PHE A 64 -28.30 20.49 28.65
N ALA A 65 -27.17 20.04 29.19
CA ALA A 65 -27.12 19.46 30.53
C ALA A 65 -27.53 20.49 31.61
N ALA A 66 -27.06 21.72 31.51
CA ALA A 66 -27.45 22.78 32.44
C ALA A 66 -28.94 23.14 32.33
N LYS A 67 -29.49 23.18 31.11
CA LYS A 67 -30.91 23.39 30.86
C LYS A 67 -31.77 22.28 31.50
N THR A 68 -31.38 21.02 31.34
CA THR A 68 -32.06 19.89 32.01
C THR A 68 -32.03 20.04 33.54
N VAL A 69 -30.89 20.44 34.12
CA VAL A 69 -30.80 20.68 35.57
C VAL A 69 -31.65 21.88 36.02
N ALA A 70 -31.73 22.93 35.22
CA ALA A 70 -32.58 24.09 35.49
C ALA A 70 -34.07 23.71 35.49
N ASP A 71 -34.51 22.92 34.51
CA ASP A 71 -35.86 22.39 34.40
C ASP A 71 -36.21 21.49 35.61
N GLU A 72 -35.29 20.61 36.02
CA GLU A 72 -35.44 19.73 37.19
C GLU A 72 -35.57 20.50 38.52
N ARG A 73 -34.84 21.61 38.66
CA ARG A 73 -34.80 22.42 39.88
C ARG A 73 -35.82 23.55 39.91
N GLY A 74 -36.47 23.84 38.78
CA GLY A 74 -37.33 25.01 38.60
C GLY A 74 -36.59 26.35 38.72
N LYS A 75 -35.26 26.35 38.57
CA LYS A 75 -34.42 27.55 38.70
C LYS A 75 -33.22 27.45 37.75
N ALA A 76 -33.09 28.43 36.86
CA ALA A 76 -31.93 28.59 36.00
C ALA A 76 -30.81 29.35 36.73
N GLU A 77 -29.64 28.72 36.86
CA GLU A 77 -28.41 29.39 37.30
C GLU A 77 -27.66 29.93 36.08
N PRO A 78 -27.10 31.15 36.14
CA PRO A 78 -26.24 31.68 35.09
C PRO A 78 -25.06 30.76 34.80
N LEU A 79 -24.71 30.59 33.53
CA LEU A 79 -23.63 29.71 33.09
C LEU A 79 -22.33 30.49 32.90
N PRO A 80 -21.16 29.94 33.28
CA PRO A 80 -19.89 30.56 32.96
C PRO A 80 -19.68 30.52 31.44
N CYS A 81 -19.36 31.67 30.86
CA CYS A 81 -19.14 31.88 29.44
C CYS A 81 -17.85 32.66 29.23
N ALA A 82 -17.07 32.24 28.22
CA ALA A 82 -16.03 33.04 27.60
C ALA A 82 -16.64 33.73 26.38
N ILE A 83 -16.83 35.04 26.51
CA ILE A 83 -17.39 35.91 25.48
C ILE A 83 -16.26 36.29 24.54
N MET A 84 -16.43 35.93 23.26
CA MET A 84 -15.60 36.36 22.15
C MET A 84 -15.72 37.87 21.98
N GLU A 85 -14.62 38.53 21.64
CA GLU A 85 -14.68 39.92 21.17
C GLU A 85 -15.47 40.00 19.86
N ASP A 86 -15.96 41.18 19.51
CA ASP A 86 -16.63 41.39 18.22
C ASP A 86 -15.67 40.95 17.10
N GLY A 87 -16.06 39.89 16.40
CA GLY A 87 -15.27 39.23 15.37
C GLY A 87 -16.19 38.73 14.26
N ASP A 88 -15.59 38.27 13.17
CA ASP A 88 -16.34 37.77 12.03
C ASP A 88 -16.84 36.32 12.25
N ASP A 89 -17.66 35.82 11.32
CA ASP A 89 -18.14 34.44 11.37
C ASP A 89 -16.97 33.43 11.25
N ALA A 90 -15.86 33.79 10.58
CA ALA A 90 -14.70 32.92 10.46
C ALA A 90 -14.02 32.69 11.82
N ASP A 91 -13.83 33.74 12.63
CA ASP A 91 -13.26 33.65 13.98
C ASP A 91 -14.08 32.72 14.89
N ALA A 92 -15.41 32.81 14.80
CA ALA A 92 -16.30 31.94 15.56
C ALA A 92 -16.21 30.48 15.09
N LEU A 93 -16.12 30.24 13.77
CA LEU A 93 -15.96 28.89 13.25
C LEU A 93 -14.61 28.28 13.66
N GLU A 94 -13.51 29.04 13.57
CA GLU A 94 -12.18 28.60 13.98
C GLU A 94 -12.15 28.19 15.44
N ALA A 95 -12.69 29.04 16.32
CA ALA A 95 -12.72 28.75 17.75
C ALA A 95 -13.60 27.52 18.09
N SER A 96 -14.70 27.29 17.34
CA SER A 96 -15.54 26.10 17.47
C SER A 96 -14.77 24.81 17.12
N LEU A 97 -13.97 24.84 16.06
CA LEU A 97 -13.19 23.69 15.61
C LEU A 97 -11.98 23.44 16.53
N ILE A 98 -11.26 24.47 16.97
CA ILE A 98 -10.13 24.35 17.91
C ILE A 98 -10.57 23.66 19.22
N GLU A 99 -11.71 24.06 19.79
CA GLU A 99 -12.24 23.41 21.02
C GLU A 99 -12.54 21.93 20.80
N ASN A 100 -12.91 21.54 19.58
CA ASN A 100 -13.21 20.15 19.27
C ASN A 100 -11.96 19.32 19.05
N ILE A 101 -11.00 19.80 18.25
CA ILE A 101 -9.71 19.14 18.00
C ILE A 101 -9.01 18.84 19.33
N ALA A 102 -9.09 19.76 20.31
CA ALA A 102 -8.48 19.57 21.62
C ALA A 102 -9.12 18.46 22.49
N ARG A 103 -10.30 17.92 22.12
CA ARG A 103 -11.06 16.95 22.94
C ARG A 103 -11.15 15.57 22.30
N LEU A 104 -11.37 15.49 20.99
CA LEU A 104 -11.46 14.29 20.16
C LEU A 104 -11.15 14.72 18.73
N ASP A 105 -10.27 14.02 18.03
CA ASP A 105 -9.95 14.34 16.63
C ASP A 105 -11.25 14.32 15.81
N PRO A 106 -11.70 15.46 15.23
CA PRO A 106 -12.85 15.46 14.34
C PRO A 106 -12.54 14.60 13.12
N ASP A 107 -13.53 13.86 12.60
CA ASP A 107 -13.33 13.09 11.37
C ASP A 107 -12.99 14.02 10.19
N GLU A 108 -12.26 13.49 9.20
CA GLU A 108 -11.79 14.28 8.06
C GLU A 108 -12.93 14.91 7.26
N VAL A 109 -14.15 14.32 7.26
CA VAL A 109 -15.31 14.89 6.56
C VAL A 109 -15.84 16.13 7.30
N SER A 110 -15.90 16.10 8.63
CA SER A 110 -16.23 17.29 9.43
C SER A 110 -15.15 18.38 9.34
N GLN A 111 -13.87 18.01 9.27
CA GLN A 111 -12.80 18.98 8.98
C GLN A 111 -13.00 19.60 7.60
N TRP A 112 -13.34 18.80 6.58
CA TRP A 112 -13.65 19.29 5.23
C TRP A 112 -14.81 20.29 5.19
N GLU A 113 -15.92 19.99 5.87
CA GLU A 113 -17.08 20.89 5.97
C GLU A 113 -16.66 22.25 6.55
N THR A 114 -15.81 22.21 7.58
CA THR A 114 -15.33 23.39 8.30
C THR A 114 -14.36 24.21 7.45
N PHE A 115 -13.33 23.58 6.88
CA PHE A 115 -12.35 24.26 6.02
C PHE A 115 -13.00 24.86 4.77
N THR A 116 -13.97 24.14 4.17
CA THR A 116 -14.75 24.66 3.04
C THR A 116 -15.52 25.91 3.44
N ARG A 117 -16.05 25.98 4.66
CA ARG A 117 -16.74 27.16 5.17
C ARG A 117 -15.77 28.31 5.44
N LEU A 118 -14.63 28.07 6.08
CA LEU A 118 -13.59 29.10 6.28
C LEU A 118 -13.16 29.75 4.97
N ILE A 119 -12.93 28.94 3.93
CA ILE A 119 -12.55 29.45 2.61
C ILE A 119 -13.67 30.31 2.01
N LYS A 120 -14.94 29.92 2.18
CA LYS A 120 -16.09 30.73 1.72
C LYS A 120 -16.23 32.05 2.47
N GLU A 121 -15.85 32.09 3.75
CA GLU A 121 -15.80 33.30 4.57
C GLU A 121 -14.53 34.14 4.29
N GLY A 122 -13.65 33.70 3.38
CA GLY A 122 -12.51 34.48 2.90
C GLY A 122 -11.14 34.12 3.50
N ARG A 123 -11.04 33.08 4.34
CA ARG A 123 -9.76 32.61 4.88
C ARG A 123 -8.92 31.93 3.79
N ALA A 124 -7.63 32.24 3.75
CA ALA A 124 -6.69 31.52 2.90
C ALA A 124 -6.31 30.17 3.52
N ILE A 125 -5.83 29.23 2.70
CA ILE A 125 -5.32 27.94 3.20
C ILE A 125 -4.16 28.18 4.20
N ALA A 126 -3.31 29.16 3.94
CA ALA A 126 -2.22 29.53 4.84
C ALA A 126 -2.73 29.92 6.24
N ASP A 127 -3.84 30.66 6.32
CA ASP A 127 -4.43 31.05 7.61
C ASP A 127 -4.91 29.80 8.37
N ILE A 128 -5.61 28.89 7.67
CA ILE A 128 -6.07 27.61 8.23
C ILE A 128 -4.88 26.78 8.76
N THR A 129 -3.77 26.71 8.02
CA THR A 129 -2.59 25.97 8.47
C THR A 129 -2.01 26.52 9.77
N VAL A 130 -1.91 27.85 9.88
CA VAL A 130 -1.39 28.53 11.09
C VAL A 130 -2.35 28.34 12.26
N THR A 131 -3.66 28.53 12.05
CA THR A 131 -4.68 28.41 13.09
C THR A 131 -4.74 27.00 13.70
N PHE A 132 -4.69 25.96 12.86
CA PHE A 132 -4.86 24.57 13.31
C PHE A 132 -3.55 23.79 13.49
N GLY A 133 -2.40 24.41 13.21
CA GLY A 133 -1.09 23.74 13.30
C GLY A 133 -0.94 22.57 12.31
N LEU A 134 -1.62 22.64 11.16
CA LEU A 134 -1.62 21.60 10.13
C LEU A 134 -0.69 21.97 8.98
N THR A 135 -0.17 20.98 8.25
CA THR A 135 0.56 21.25 7.01
C THR A 135 -0.39 21.68 5.91
N GLU A 136 0.09 22.52 4.99
CA GLU A 136 -0.68 22.93 3.81
C GLU A 136 -1.15 21.72 2.99
N GLN A 137 -0.28 20.70 2.89
CA GLN A 137 -0.61 19.44 2.22
C GLN A 137 -1.79 18.73 2.88
N LEU A 138 -1.86 18.70 4.22
CA LEU A 138 -2.97 18.07 4.94
C LEU A 138 -4.28 18.84 4.77
N VAL A 139 -4.26 20.17 4.90
CA VAL A 139 -5.45 21.01 4.70
C VAL A 139 -6.01 20.80 3.29
N LYS A 140 -5.14 20.81 2.28
CA LYS A 140 -5.59 20.59 0.91
C LYS A 140 -6.12 19.16 0.68
N ARG A 141 -5.51 18.13 1.27
CA ARG A 141 -6.01 16.74 1.19
C ARG A 141 -7.42 16.61 1.75
N ILE A 142 -7.71 17.30 2.85
CA ILE A 142 -9.04 17.33 3.45
C ILE A 142 -10.02 18.07 2.52
N LEU A 143 -9.61 19.20 1.93
CA LEU A 143 -10.41 19.94 0.96
C LEU A 143 -10.79 19.10 -0.28
N ALA A 144 -9.90 18.19 -0.70
CA ALA A 144 -10.10 17.24 -1.81
C ALA A 144 -11.35 16.37 -1.65
N LEU A 145 -11.80 16.11 -0.42
CA LEU A 145 -13.01 15.31 -0.15
C LEU A 145 -14.26 15.94 -0.78
N GLY A 146 -14.22 17.25 -1.10
CA GLY A 146 -15.27 17.95 -1.83
C GLY A 146 -15.52 17.37 -3.24
N ASP A 147 -14.51 16.77 -3.86
CA ASP A 147 -14.59 16.20 -5.20
C ASP A 147 -15.21 14.79 -5.22
N LEU A 148 -15.62 14.27 -4.07
CA LEU A 148 -16.31 12.99 -3.99
C LEU A 148 -17.84 13.15 -4.15
N LEU A 149 -18.51 12.07 -4.55
CA LEU A 149 -19.97 12.00 -4.47
C LEU A 149 -20.41 11.98 -2.99
N PRO A 150 -21.58 12.57 -2.64
CA PRO A 150 -22.05 12.62 -1.25
C PRO A 150 -22.11 11.25 -0.56
N LYS A 151 -22.53 10.21 -1.28
CA LYS A 151 -22.57 8.83 -0.74
C LYS A 151 -21.20 8.26 -0.42
N ILE A 152 -20.15 8.63 -1.17
CA ILE A 152 -18.78 8.18 -0.91
C ILE A 152 -18.25 8.87 0.36
N ARG A 153 -18.49 10.18 0.51
CA ARG A 153 -18.15 10.90 1.76
C ARG A 153 -18.85 10.30 2.98
N GLU A 154 -20.13 9.95 2.84
CA GLU A 154 -20.88 9.36 3.94
C GLU A 154 -20.39 7.95 4.28
N ALA A 155 -20.04 7.13 3.28
CA ALA A 155 -19.41 5.82 3.51
C ALA A 155 -18.08 5.97 4.26
N TYR A 156 -17.28 7.00 3.92
CA TYR A 156 -16.04 7.29 4.64
C TYR A 156 -16.28 7.74 6.08
N ARG A 157 -17.23 8.66 6.30
CA ARG A 157 -17.63 9.12 7.64
C ARG A 157 -18.09 7.97 8.53
N ARG A 158 -18.74 6.96 7.94
CA ARG A 158 -19.19 5.75 8.63
C ARG A 158 -18.11 4.67 8.76
N GLU A 159 -16.88 4.97 8.37
CA GLU A 159 -15.73 4.06 8.39
C GLU A 159 -15.96 2.77 7.56
N GLU A 160 -16.87 2.81 6.58
CA GLU A 160 -17.15 1.67 5.70
C GLU A 160 -16.07 1.51 4.62
N ILE A 161 -15.31 2.57 4.37
CA ILE A 161 -14.11 2.62 3.52
C ILE A 161 -12.97 3.30 4.25
N ASP A 162 -11.76 2.90 3.92
CA ASP A 162 -10.52 3.40 4.52
C ASP A 162 -9.99 4.64 3.79
N THR A 163 -9.06 5.34 4.45
CA THR A 163 -8.44 6.57 3.95
C THR A 163 -7.73 6.37 2.61
N GLU A 164 -7.10 5.22 2.36
CA GLU A 164 -6.42 4.95 1.09
C GLU A 164 -7.44 4.88 -0.06
N THR A 165 -8.55 4.16 0.12
CA THR A 165 -9.64 4.09 -0.87
C THR A 165 -10.18 5.47 -1.21
N VAL A 166 -10.47 6.29 -0.21
CA VAL A 166 -11.04 7.63 -0.39
C VAL A 166 -10.09 8.55 -1.16
N ARG A 167 -8.80 8.51 -0.86
CA ARG A 167 -7.78 9.26 -1.60
C ARG A 167 -7.74 8.86 -3.07
N HIS A 168 -7.82 7.57 -3.38
CA HIS A 168 -7.90 7.13 -4.78
C HIS A 168 -9.19 7.62 -5.47
N LEU A 169 -10.34 7.60 -4.77
CA LEU A 169 -11.60 8.11 -5.31
C LEU A 169 -11.57 9.63 -5.56
N THR A 170 -10.74 10.41 -4.85
CA THR A 170 -10.57 11.84 -5.16
C THR A 170 -9.91 12.09 -6.51
N MET A 171 -9.13 11.12 -7.02
CA MET A 171 -8.53 11.17 -8.37
C MET A 171 -9.46 10.63 -9.46
N ALA A 172 -10.52 9.91 -9.07
CA ALA A 172 -11.45 9.30 -10.01
C ALA A 172 -12.38 10.36 -10.62
N SER A 173 -12.63 10.25 -11.93
CA SER A 173 -13.65 11.05 -12.59
C SER A 173 -15.04 10.80 -11.97
N LYS A 174 -15.97 11.74 -12.14
CA LYS A 174 -17.35 11.57 -11.65
C LYS A 174 -18.05 10.34 -12.24
N ALA A 175 -17.67 9.91 -13.44
CA ALA A 175 -18.17 8.67 -14.04
C ALA A 175 -17.63 7.45 -13.28
N GLN A 176 -16.31 7.36 -13.11
CA GLN A 176 -15.68 6.27 -12.34
C GLN A 176 -16.17 6.22 -10.88
N GLN A 177 -16.39 7.36 -10.24
CA GLN A 177 -16.98 7.39 -8.89
C GLN A 177 -18.41 6.80 -8.86
N LYS A 178 -19.21 7.02 -9.92
CA LYS A 178 -20.55 6.41 -10.03
C LYS A 178 -20.45 4.91 -10.25
N ASP A 179 -19.54 4.47 -11.11
CA ASP A 179 -19.33 3.05 -11.40
C ASP A 179 -18.84 2.31 -10.15
N TRP A 180 -17.87 2.88 -9.43
CA TRP A 180 -17.40 2.35 -8.15
C TRP A 180 -18.53 2.30 -7.11
N LEU A 181 -19.35 3.35 -7.03
CA LEU A 181 -20.48 3.40 -6.10
C LEU A 181 -21.56 2.37 -6.44
N ALA A 182 -21.77 2.07 -7.73
CA ALA A 182 -22.67 1.01 -8.16
C ALA A 182 -22.18 -0.36 -7.65
N LEU A 183 -20.88 -0.65 -7.79
CA LEU A 183 -20.27 -1.85 -7.21
C LEU A 183 -20.38 -1.88 -5.69
N PHE A 184 -20.20 -0.74 -5.01
CA PHE A 184 -20.23 -0.65 -3.55
C PHE A 184 -21.63 -0.85 -2.97
N CYS A 185 -22.67 -0.45 -3.72
CA CYS A 185 -24.08 -0.59 -3.30
C CYS A 185 -24.69 -1.94 -3.69
N ASP A 186 -24.02 -2.75 -4.51
CA ASP A 186 -24.48 -4.07 -4.94
C ASP A 186 -23.98 -5.14 -3.96
N PRO A 187 -24.88 -5.83 -3.22
CA PRO A 187 -24.48 -6.86 -2.26
C PRO A 187 -23.76 -8.06 -2.88
N ASP A 188 -23.99 -8.32 -4.18
CA ASP A 188 -23.43 -9.47 -4.89
C ASP A 188 -22.09 -9.14 -5.57
N GLN A 189 -21.64 -7.89 -5.51
CA GLN A 189 -20.39 -7.44 -6.10
C GLN A 189 -19.41 -6.90 -5.05
N HIS A 190 -18.13 -6.94 -5.39
CA HIS A 190 -17.06 -6.40 -4.56
C HIS A 190 -16.49 -5.13 -5.19
N ALA A 191 -16.71 -3.98 -4.53
CA ALA A 191 -16.07 -2.74 -4.94
C ALA A 191 -14.56 -2.77 -4.58
N PRO A 192 -13.66 -2.47 -5.53
CA PRO A 192 -12.22 -2.48 -5.27
C PRO A 192 -11.84 -1.38 -4.27
N ARG A 193 -10.87 -1.67 -3.38
CA ARG A 193 -10.42 -0.78 -2.30
C ARG A 193 -8.89 -0.67 -2.25
N GLY A 194 -8.37 0.37 -1.61
CA GLY A 194 -6.93 0.62 -1.46
C GLY A 194 -6.17 0.49 -2.78
N TRP A 195 -5.11 -0.32 -2.78
CA TRP A 195 -4.30 -0.58 -3.97
C TRP A 195 -5.07 -1.21 -5.15
N GLN A 196 -6.12 -2.02 -4.91
CA GLN A 196 -6.92 -2.63 -5.97
C GLN A 196 -7.75 -1.57 -6.70
N LEU A 197 -8.23 -0.56 -5.96
CA LEU A 197 -8.95 0.56 -6.56
C LEU A 197 -8.03 1.35 -7.49
N LYS A 198 -6.77 1.56 -7.10
CA LYS A 198 -5.78 2.19 -7.97
C LYS A 198 -5.68 1.45 -9.30
N GLN A 199 -5.52 0.12 -9.29
CA GLN A 199 -5.45 -0.66 -10.52
C GLN A 199 -6.73 -0.58 -11.34
N TRP A 200 -7.89 -0.66 -10.69
CA TRP A 200 -9.19 -0.58 -11.34
C TRP A 200 -9.41 0.77 -12.04
N LEU A 201 -9.00 1.88 -11.41
CA LEU A 201 -9.12 3.23 -11.99
C LEU A 201 -8.26 3.42 -13.24
N PHE A 202 -7.09 2.76 -13.30
CA PHE A 202 -6.13 2.89 -14.40
C PHE A 202 -6.14 1.70 -15.37
N GLY A 203 -7.16 0.84 -15.31
CA GLY A 203 -7.30 -0.31 -16.22
C GLY A 203 -6.17 -1.34 -16.13
N GLY A 204 -5.44 -1.40 -15.00
CA GLY A 204 -4.28 -2.26 -14.83
C GLY A 204 -3.15 -1.60 -14.05
N GLN A 205 -1.94 -1.56 -14.63
CA GLN A 205 -0.79 -0.93 -13.97
C GLN A 205 -0.89 0.60 -14.02
N SER A 206 -0.82 1.24 -12.86
CA SER A 206 -0.69 2.70 -12.76
C SER A 206 0.74 3.12 -13.13
N ILE A 207 0.91 3.77 -14.28
CA ILE A 207 2.22 4.23 -14.77
C ILE A 207 2.38 5.71 -14.48
N SER A 208 3.45 6.07 -13.75
CA SER A 208 3.71 7.46 -13.39
C SER A 208 4.26 8.26 -14.58
N THR A 209 3.88 9.52 -14.73
CA THR A 209 4.48 10.42 -15.73
C THR A 209 5.98 10.61 -15.54
N LYS A 210 6.53 10.36 -14.33
CA LYS A 210 7.96 10.45 -14.02
C LYS A 210 8.82 9.43 -14.77
N VAL A 211 8.21 8.33 -15.25
CA VAL A 211 8.93 7.27 -15.97
C VAL A 211 8.92 7.48 -17.49
N ALA A 212 8.20 8.49 -17.98
CA ALA A 212 8.09 8.76 -19.40
C ALA A 212 9.43 9.21 -19.99
N LEU A 213 9.85 8.56 -21.08
CA LEU A 213 11.06 8.91 -21.83
C LEU A 213 10.77 10.02 -22.88
N PHE A 214 9.49 10.25 -23.17
CA PHE A 214 9.00 11.29 -24.07
C PHE A 214 8.54 12.54 -23.30
N ALA A 215 8.45 13.67 -24.00
CA ALA A 215 7.93 14.91 -23.44
C ALA A 215 6.43 14.78 -23.15
N ILE A 216 5.99 15.19 -21.96
CA ILE A 216 4.60 15.01 -21.51
C ILE A 216 3.63 15.80 -22.42
N GLU A 217 4.10 16.90 -22.98
CA GLU A 217 3.37 17.78 -23.90
C GLU A 217 3.00 17.09 -25.23
N ASP A 218 3.77 16.06 -25.62
CA ASP A 218 3.55 15.29 -26.84
C ASP A 218 2.58 14.11 -26.63
N TYR A 219 2.08 13.92 -25.39
CA TYR A 219 1.15 12.85 -25.05
C TYR A 219 -0.30 13.23 -25.41
N PRO A 220 -0.96 12.50 -26.33
CA PRO A 220 -2.31 12.85 -26.76
C PRO A 220 -3.42 12.35 -25.83
N GLY A 221 -3.07 11.52 -24.83
CA GLY A 221 -4.03 10.91 -23.91
C GLY A 221 -4.28 11.73 -22.64
N LEU A 222 -5.22 11.28 -21.82
CA LEU A 222 -5.51 11.91 -20.53
C LEU A 222 -4.44 11.56 -19.50
N ILE A 223 -4.00 12.57 -18.75
CA ILE A 223 -3.16 12.40 -17.57
C ILE A 223 -4.01 12.72 -16.35
N VAL A 224 -4.03 11.77 -15.41
CA VAL A 224 -4.69 11.94 -14.12
C VAL A 224 -3.63 12.32 -13.12
N SER A 225 -3.65 13.57 -12.67
CA SER A 225 -2.85 14.01 -11.55
C SER A 225 -3.61 13.77 -10.25
N ASP A 226 -2.86 13.49 -9.17
CA ASP A 226 -3.38 13.76 -7.85
C ASP A 226 -3.76 15.24 -7.71
N LEU A 227 -4.50 15.56 -6.66
CA LEU A 227 -5.03 16.91 -6.45
C LEU A 227 -3.95 18.00 -6.29
N PHE A 228 -2.68 17.61 -6.18
CA PHE A 228 -1.53 18.49 -5.95
C PHE A 228 -0.51 18.48 -7.09
N GLY A 229 -0.71 17.66 -8.12
CA GLY A 229 0.25 17.43 -9.19
C GLY A 229 1.56 16.78 -8.72
N GLU A 230 1.63 16.22 -7.51
CA GLU A 230 2.85 15.58 -6.98
C GLU A 230 3.08 14.21 -7.63
N GLU A 231 1.97 13.48 -7.82
CA GLU A 231 1.91 12.25 -8.57
C GLU A 231 0.94 12.40 -9.74
N SER A 232 1.45 12.20 -10.95
CA SER A 232 0.65 12.16 -12.16
C SER A 232 0.81 10.80 -12.82
N TYR A 233 -0.29 10.31 -13.38
CA TYR A 233 -0.42 8.98 -13.95
C TYR A 233 -1.06 9.05 -15.34
N PHE A 234 -0.62 8.16 -16.23
CA PHE A 234 -1.28 7.99 -17.52
C PHE A 234 -2.60 7.24 -17.35
N ALA A 235 -3.68 7.76 -17.92
CA ALA A 235 -5.00 7.11 -17.87
C ALA A 235 -5.10 5.88 -18.78
N ASP A 236 -4.29 5.84 -19.83
CA ASP A 236 -4.26 4.80 -20.85
C ASP A 236 -2.87 4.17 -20.90
N ALA A 237 -2.75 2.94 -20.40
CA ALA A 237 -1.49 2.22 -20.34
C ALA A 237 -0.99 1.79 -21.73
N ASP A 238 -1.89 1.45 -22.66
CA ASP A 238 -1.53 0.99 -24.00
C ASP A 238 -0.98 2.15 -24.83
N LEU A 239 -1.62 3.32 -24.74
CA LEU A 239 -1.15 4.54 -25.39
C LEU A 239 0.19 5.02 -24.81
N PHE A 240 0.38 4.91 -23.49
CA PHE A 240 1.68 5.14 -22.87
C PHE A 240 2.74 4.23 -23.47
N TRP A 241 2.50 2.91 -23.55
CA TRP A 241 3.47 1.95 -24.07
C TRP A 241 3.81 2.20 -25.53
N GLN A 242 2.84 2.61 -26.35
CA GLN A 242 3.10 3.03 -27.73
C GLN A 242 4.11 4.19 -27.77
N LYS A 243 3.87 5.27 -27.00
CA LYS A 243 4.76 6.43 -26.95
C LYS A 243 6.11 6.14 -26.32
N GLN A 244 6.15 5.30 -25.29
CA GLN A 244 7.38 4.88 -24.65
C GLN A 244 8.25 4.07 -25.60
N ASN A 245 7.67 3.15 -26.37
CA ASN A 245 8.39 2.37 -27.38
C ASN A 245 8.89 3.23 -28.55
N GLU A 246 8.11 4.22 -29.01
CA GLU A 246 8.56 5.23 -29.99
C GLU A 246 9.79 5.99 -29.47
N ALA A 247 9.77 6.43 -28.20
CA ALA A 247 10.89 7.12 -27.57
C ALA A 247 12.13 6.23 -27.36
N ILE A 248 11.95 4.96 -26.98
CA ILE A 248 13.04 3.99 -26.85
C ILE A 248 13.70 3.75 -28.22
N ALA A 249 12.91 3.61 -29.28
CA ALA A 249 13.42 3.45 -30.64
C ALA A 249 14.24 4.66 -31.08
N ALA A 250 13.75 5.88 -30.84
CA ALA A 250 14.47 7.11 -31.15
C ALA A 250 15.80 7.23 -30.36
N LYS A 251 15.81 6.88 -29.07
CA LYS A 251 17.05 6.85 -28.27
C LYS A 251 18.03 5.79 -28.77
N ARG A 252 17.53 4.62 -29.15
CA ARG A 252 18.35 3.55 -29.76
C ARG A 252 19.03 4.04 -31.03
N GLU A 253 18.31 4.72 -31.91
CA GLU A 253 18.88 5.31 -33.14
C GLU A 253 19.94 6.37 -32.82
N ALA A 254 19.68 7.28 -31.86
CA ALA A 254 20.65 8.28 -31.44
C ALA A 254 21.96 7.67 -30.89
N TYR A 255 21.88 6.54 -30.18
CA TYR A 255 23.07 5.82 -29.73
C TYR A 255 23.86 5.19 -30.89
N LEU A 256 23.17 4.63 -31.88
CA LEU A 256 23.82 4.09 -33.09
C LEU A 256 24.50 5.22 -33.88
N GLU A 257 23.84 6.37 -34.06
CA GLU A 257 24.40 7.55 -34.72
C GLU A 257 25.60 8.14 -33.95
N ALA A 258 25.56 8.11 -32.62
CA ALA A 258 26.70 8.50 -31.81
C ALA A 258 27.91 7.58 -32.03
N GLY A 259 27.74 6.42 -32.69
CA GLY A 259 28.78 5.47 -33.06
C GLY A 259 28.92 4.27 -32.12
N TRP A 260 27.89 3.97 -31.32
CA TRP A 260 27.87 2.74 -30.54
C TRP A 260 27.66 1.53 -31.47
N PRO A 261 28.43 0.44 -31.31
CA PRO A 261 28.40 -0.68 -32.25
C PRO A 261 27.07 -1.44 -32.25
N GLU A 262 26.40 -1.50 -31.09
CA GLU A 262 25.10 -2.15 -30.94
C GLU A 262 24.38 -1.62 -29.70
N VAL A 263 23.04 -1.60 -29.79
CA VAL A 263 22.12 -1.26 -28.69
C VAL A 263 21.13 -2.41 -28.53
N VAL A 264 21.18 -3.06 -27.37
CA VAL A 264 20.35 -4.23 -27.04
C VAL A 264 19.24 -3.78 -26.10
N VAL A 265 17.98 -3.94 -26.52
CA VAL A 265 16.82 -3.70 -25.64
C VAL A 265 16.38 -5.05 -25.08
N LEU A 266 16.41 -5.19 -23.75
CA LEU A 266 15.95 -6.40 -23.07
C LEU A 266 14.42 -6.50 -23.06
N GLU A 267 13.90 -7.72 -22.88
CA GLU A 267 12.45 -7.91 -22.75
C GLU A 267 11.90 -7.19 -21.49
N PRO A 268 10.68 -6.65 -21.53
CA PRO A 268 10.09 -5.99 -20.37
C PRO A 268 10.08 -6.88 -19.12
N GLY A 269 10.68 -6.38 -18.03
CA GLY A 269 10.82 -7.10 -16.76
C GLY A 269 12.08 -7.96 -16.63
N GLN A 270 12.90 -8.07 -17.68
CA GLN A 270 14.22 -8.69 -17.57
C GLN A 270 15.22 -7.76 -16.87
N TYR A 271 15.84 -8.23 -15.79
CA TYR A 271 16.79 -7.45 -15.01
C TYR A 271 18.18 -7.43 -15.64
N TYR A 272 18.85 -6.27 -15.56
CA TYR A 272 20.28 -6.16 -15.83
C TYR A 272 21.07 -6.56 -14.58
N HIS A 273 21.69 -7.73 -14.63
CA HIS A 273 22.57 -8.21 -13.58
C HIS A 273 24.01 -7.78 -13.86
N SER A 274 24.52 -6.79 -13.12
CA SER A 274 25.86 -6.22 -13.35
C SER A 274 26.99 -7.27 -13.38
N TRP A 275 26.85 -8.40 -12.68
CA TRP A 275 27.82 -9.50 -12.69
C TRP A 275 27.86 -10.32 -13.99
N ASP A 276 26.85 -10.24 -14.85
CA ASP A 276 26.82 -10.92 -16.15
C ASP A 276 27.51 -10.12 -17.27
N TYR A 277 27.89 -8.87 -16.97
CA TYR A 277 28.47 -7.94 -17.92
C TYR A 277 29.87 -7.50 -17.50
N GLU A 278 30.66 -7.09 -18.49
CA GLU A 278 32.01 -6.54 -18.31
C GLU A 278 32.08 -5.15 -18.93
N LYS A 279 32.53 -4.18 -18.13
CA LYS A 279 32.63 -2.78 -18.56
C LYS A 279 33.68 -2.65 -19.66
N THR A 280 33.22 -2.29 -20.84
CA THR A 280 34.01 -2.23 -22.06
C THR A 280 33.81 -0.88 -22.73
N PRO A 281 34.85 -0.06 -22.92
CA PRO A 281 34.70 1.22 -23.59
C PRO A 281 34.25 1.05 -25.04
N LYS A 282 33.56 2.05 -25.57
CA LYS A 282 33.04 2.10 -26.94
C LYS A 282 34.07 1.70 -28.01
N LYS A 283 35.33 2.16 -27.87
CA LYS A 283 36.44 1.84 -28.79
C LYS A 283 36.80 0.34 -28.84
N LYS A 284 36.44 -0.43 -27.82
CA LYS A 284 36.68 -1.88 -27.70
C LYS A 284 35.42 -2.70 -27.98
N GLY A 285 34.40 -2.10 -28.61
CA GLY A 285 33.17 -2.80 -28.97
C GLY A 285 32.12 -2.86 -27.85
N GLY A 286 32.24 -2.05 -26.80
CA GLY A 286 31.21 -1.96 -25.76
C GLY A 286 29.85 -1.56 -26.35
N LYS A 287 28.78 -2.20 -25.88
CA LYS A 287 27.39 -1.99 -26.33
C LYS A 287 26.62 -1.17 -25.32
N VAL A 288 25.44 -0.70 -25.72
CA VAL A 288 24.45 -0.12 -24.81
C VAL A 288 23.38 -1.19 -24.53
N VAL A 289 23.10 -1.45 -23.25
CA VAL A 289 22.03 -2.36 -22.84
C VAL A 289 20.90 -1.52 -22.25
N THR A 290 19.71 -1.60 -22.83
CA THR A 290 18.51 -0.90 -22.37
C THR A 290 17.63 -1.87 -21.60
N THR A 291 17.31 -1.53 -20.36
CA THR A 291 16.33 -2.25 -19.54
C THR A 291 15.01 -1.52 -19.56
N VAL A 292 13.91 -2.28 -19.56
CA VAL A 292 12.55 -1.75 -19.49
C VAL A 292 11.84 -2.48 -18.36
N SER A 293 11.47 -1.76 -17.30
CA SER A 293 10.70 -2.33 -16.20
C SER A 293 9.23 -2.48 -16.60
N GLN A 294 8.50 -3.39 -15.95
CA GLN A 294 7.06 -3.52 -16.20
C GLN A 294 6.29 -2.23 -15.86
N ARG A 295 6.84 -1.37 -15.00
CA ARG A 295 6.24 -0.09 -14.62
C ARG A 295 6.59 1.05 -15.57
N GLY A 296 7.28 0.77 -16.69
CA GLY A 296 7.64 1.75 -17.71
C GLY A 296 8.97 2.47 -17.49
N GLU A 297 9.71 2.17 -16.41
CA GLU A 297 11.05 2.75 -16.20
C GLU A 297 12.04 2.21 -17.23
N VAL A 298 12.87 3.10 -17.79
CA VAL A 298 13.85 2.75 -18.81
C VAL A 298 15.23 3.22 -18.36
N GLU A 299 16.20 2.30 -18.30
CA GLU A 299 17.60 2.64 -18.04
C GLU A 299 18.49 2.24 -19.22
N PHE A 300 19.53 3.03 -19.47
CA PHE A 300 20.52 2.78 -20.52
C PHE A 300 21.89 2.55 -19.88
N HIS A 301 22.40 1.31 -19.97
CA HIS A 301 23.71 0.93 -19.48
C HIS A 301 24.73 1.00 -20.61
N GLU A 302 25.51 2.07 -20.64
CA GLU A 302 26.51 2.32 -21.69
C GLU A 302 27.85 1.63 -21.43
N GLY A 303 28.42 1.02 -22.46
CA GLY A 303 29.78 0.49 -22.42
C GLY A 303 29.88 -0.85 -21.72
N TYR A 304 29.02 -1.79 -22.09
CA TYR A 304 29.03 -3.14 -21.54
C TYR A 304 29.01 -4.21 -22.64
N LEU A 305 29.66 -5.34 -22.36
CA LEU A 305 29.53 -6.57 -23.12
C LEU A 305 29.09 -7.66 -22.16
N SER A 306 28.28 -8.63 -22.62
CA SER A 306 28.05 -9.83 -21.82
C SER A 306 29.39 -10.54 -21.58
N ARG A 307 29.56 -11.22 -20.45
CA ARG A 307 30.79 -11.98 -20.15
C ARG A 307 31.14 -12.97 -21.26
N LYS A 308 30.13 -13.56 -21.91
CA LYS A 308 30.31 -14.47 -23.05
C LYS A 308 30.94 -13.75 -24.25
N GLU A 309 30.47 -12.56 -24.57
CA GLU A 309 31.02 -11.73 -25.66
C GLU A 309 32.39 -11.17 -25.30
N ALA A 310 32.60 -10.70 -24.07
CA ALA A 310 33.89 -10.23 -23.59
C ALA A 310 34.95 -11.35 -23.60
N ARG A 311 34.55 -12.60 -23.29
CA ARG A 311 35.42 -13.79 -23.44
C ARG A 311 35.74 -14.06 -24.92
N ARG A 312 34.76 -13.98 -25.82
CA ARG A 312 34.97 -14.15 -27.27
C ARG A 312 35.83 -13.05 -27.89
N ALA A 313 35.67 -11.81 -27.44
CA ALA A 313 36.49 -10.68 -27.86
C ALA A 313 37.94 -10.83 -27.39
N ARG A 314 38.16 -11.45 -26.22
CA ARG A 314 39.50 -11.83 -25.74
C ARG A 314 40.10 -13.00 -26.53
N SER A 315 39.33 -14.02 -26.87
CA SER A 315 39.82 -15.18 -27.63
C SER A 315 40.14 -14.89 -29.10
N ASN A 316 39.60 -13.82 -29.68
CA ASN A 316 39.99 -13.34 -31.01
C ASN A 316 41.27 -12.49 -31.00
N GLY A 317 41.78 -12.11 -29.82
CA GLY A 317 43.13 -11.60 -29.63
C GLY A 317 44.06 -12.75 -29.27
N GLU A 318 45.21 -12.85 -29.95
CA GLU A 318 46.23 -13.89 -29.81
C GLU A 318 46.52 -14.29 -28.35
N ALA A 319 45.98 -15.44 -27.92
CA ALA A 319 46.49 -16.39 -26.92
C ALA A 319 45.32 -17.17 -26.33
N ASP A 320 45.34 -18.50 -26.50
CA ASP A 320 44.80 -19.52 -25.59
C ASP A 320 43.97 -20.63 -26.25
N GLU A 321 44.63 -21.48 -27.05
CA GLU A 321 44.24 -22.89 -27.14
C GLU A 321 44.38 -23.60 -25.76
N GLU A 322 45.12 -23.01 -24.82
CA GLU A 322 45.40 -23.56 -23.49
C GLU A 322 44.28 -23.25 -22.46
N ALA A 323 43.69 -22.05 -22.48
CA ALA A 323 42.52 -21.72 -21.65
C ALA A 323 41.21 -22.35 -22.15
N GLU A 324 41.10 -22.66 -23.45
CA GLU A 324 39.94 -23.39 -23.99
C GLU A 324 39.87 -24.85 -23.50
N ARG A 325 41.01 -25.44 -23.10
CA ARG A 325 41.05 -26.72 -22.37
C ARG A 325 40.68 -26.58 -20.90
N ALA A 326 40.96 -25.44 -20.27
CA ALA A 326 40.69 -25.20 -18.85
C ALA A 326 39.23 -24.82 -18.53
N ALA A 327 38.48 -24.27 -19.50
CA ALA A 327 37.14 -23.72 -19.27
C ALA A 327 35.97 -24.56 -19.83
N LYS A 328 36.22 -25.66 -20.54
CA LYS A 328 35.14 -26.62 -20.85
C LYS A 328 34.78 -27.32 -19.54
N PRO A 329 33.52 -27.24 -19.05
CA PRO A 329 33.12 -28.05 -17.93
C PRO A 329 33.44 -29.50 -18.31
N SER A 330 34.24 -30.17 -17.47
CA SER A 330 34.55 -31.58 -17.66
C SER A 330 33.24 -32.29 -17.96
N ARG A 331 33.20 -33.01 -19.08
CA ARG A 331 32.04 -33.86 -19.42
C ARG A 331 31.65 -34.60 -18.15
N PRO A 332 30.38 -34.51 -17.68
CA PRO A 332 29.97 -35.21 -16.48
C PRO A 332 30.44 -36.66 -16.56
N GLU A 333 31.11 -37.14 -15.51
CA GLU A 333 31.67 -38.50 -15.49
C GLU A 333 30.57 -39.55 -15.70
N LEU A 334 29.33 -39.19 -15.37
CA LEU A 334 28.14 -40.01 -15.50
C LEU A 334 27.18 -39.42 -16.54
N SER A 335 26.51 -40.29 -17.29
CA SER A 335 25.37 -39.89 -18.11
C SER A 335 24.22 -39.39 -17.24
N GLY A 336 23.34 -38.54 -17.77
CA GLY A 336 22.17 -38.03 -17.03
C GLY A 336 21.34 -39.11 -16.32
N PRO A 337 21.01 -40.24 -16.98
CA PRO A 337 20.31 -41.35 -16.34
C PRO A 337 21.12 -42.03 -15.23
N MET A 338 22.45 -42.16 -15.39
CA MET A 338 23.32 -42.74 -14.36
C MET A 338 23.47 -41.81 -13.15
N GLN A 339 23.52 -40.50 -13.38
CA GLN A 339 23.51 -39.50 -12.32
C GLN A 339 22.20 -39.57 -11.52
N ASN A 340 21.05 -39.63 -12.21
CA ASN A 340 19.75 -39.80 -11.55
C ASN A 340 19.67 -41.10 -10.73
N TYR A 341 20.17 -42.21 -11.27
CA TYR A 341 20.29 -43.46 -10.53
C TYR A 341 21.12 -43.29 -9.25
N VAL A 342 22.33 -42.72 -9.35
CA VAL A 342 23.20 -42.52 -8.19
C VAL A 342 22.56 -41.61 -7.15
N ASP A 343 21.91 -40.52 -7.57
CA ASP A 343 21.32 -39.56 -6.65
C ASP A 343 20.11 -40.14 -5.91
N LEU A 344 19.28 -40.95 -6.57
CA LEU A 344 18.17 -41.65 -5.92
C LEU A 344 18.65 -42.67 -4.88
N HIS A 345 19.68 -43.46 -5.19
CA HIS A 345 20.26 -44.39 -4.20
C HIS A 345 20.97 -43.68 -3.04
N ARG A 346 21.63 -42.54 -3.31
CA ARG A 346 22.19 -41.68 -2.25
C ARG A 346 21.07 -41.15 -1.36
N HIS A 347 19.99 -40.67 -1.95
CA HIS A 347 18.83 -40.18 -1.22
C HIS A 347 18.26 -41.26 -0.29
N ALA A 348 18.00 -42.46 -0.82
CA ALA A 348 17.52 -43.60 -0.04
C ALA A 348 18.48 -43.97 1.12
N ALA A 349 19.80 -43.99 0.86
CA ALA A 349 20.80 -44.28 1.89
C ALA A 349 20.84 -43.21 3.00
N VAL A 350 20.76 -41.93 2.64
CA VAL A 350 20.71 -40.82 3.60
C VAL A 350 19.44 -40.90 4.44
N ARG A 351 18.28 -41.22 3.85
CA ARG A 351 17.02 -41.40 4.58
C ARG A 351 17.12 -42.47 5.65
N VAL A 352 17.70 -43.62 5.33
CA VAL A 352 17.92 -44.70 6.32
C VAL A 352 18.89 -44.25 7.41
N SER A 353 20.01 -43.62 7.04
CA SER A 353 20.97 -43.10 8.02
C SER A 353 20.36 -42.06 8.97
N LEU A 354 19.46 -41.21 8.47
CA LEU A 354 18.75 -40.22 9.27
C LEU A 354 17.87 -40.84 10.37
N LEU A 355 17.41 -42.09 10.22
CA LEU A 355 16.63 -42.79 11.24
C LEU A 355 17.43 -42.96 12.55
N ASP A 356 18.75 -43.09 12.45
CA ASP A 356 19.64 -43.20 13.62
C ASP A 356 20.07 -41.84 14.19
N HIS A 357 19.67 -40.72 13.55
CA HIS A 357 20.12 -39.37 13.87
C HIS A 357 18.93 -38.43 14.15
N ALA A 358 18.11 -38.76 15.15
CA ALA A 358 16.89 -38.03 15.50
C ALA A 358 17.07 -36.50 15.68
N GLY A 359 18.20 -36.06 16.24
CA GLY A 359 18.49 -34.63 16.40
C GLY A 359 18.70 -33.88 15.08
N ALA A 360 19.29 -34.54 14.08
CA ALA A 360 19.43 -33.96 12.73
C ALA A 360 18.08 -33.96 12.00
N ALA A 361 17.31 -35.05 12.12
CA ALA A 361 15.96 -35.14 11.58
C ALA A 361 15.04 -34.05 12.13
N LEU A 362 15.07 -33.77 13.43
CA LEU A 362 14.30 -32.71 14.06
C LEU A 362 14.67 -31.31 13.53
N ARG A 363 15.97 -31.02 13.36
CA ARG A 363 16.42 -29.75 12.79
C ARG A 363 15.97 -29.56 11.34
N LEU A 364 16.00 -30.62 10.54
CA LEU A 364 15.49 -30.60 9.17
C LEU A 364 13.98 -30.34 9.14
N MET A 365 13.22 -30.98 10.04
CA MET A 365 11.79 -30.75 10.19
C MET A 365 11.50 -29.28 10.56
N VAL A 366 12.23 -28.72 11.54
CA VAL A 366 12.07 -27.32 11.96
C VAL A 366 12.44 -26.35 10.83
N ALA A 367 13.51 -26.63 10.07
CA ALA A 367 13.88 -25.83 8.90
C ALA A 367 12.78 -25.87 7.82
N HIS A 368 12.10 -27.00 7.67
CA HIS A 368 10.96 -27.16 6.76
C HIS A 368 9.67 -26.49 7.29
N SER A 369 9.46 -26.41 8.59
CA SER A 369 8.28 -25.74 9.18
C SER A 369 8.42 -24.22 9.25
N ILE A 370 9.65 -23.67 9.29
CA ILE A 370 9.92 -22.22 9.35
C ILE A 370 9.93 -21.59 7.93
N VAL A 371 9.39 -22.27 6.92
CA VAL A 371 9.45 -21.77 5.54
C VAL A 371 8.54 -20.56 5.34
N GLY A 372 9.17 -19.42 5.03
CA GLY A 372 8.51 -18.18 4.65
C GLY A 372 9.46 -16.99 4.56
N SER A 373 10.32 -16.95 3.54
CA SER A 373 11.07 -15.74 3.13
C SER A 373 10.87 -15.51 1.65
N SER A 374 10.77 -14.25 1.21
CA SER A 374 10.72 -13.89 -0.22
C SER A 374 12.01 -14.23 -0.98
N LEU A 375 13.07 -14.67 -0.28
CA LEU A 375 14.39 -14.90 -0.84
C LEU A 375 14.74 -16.38 -1.08
N TRP A 376 14.02 -17.34 -0.49
CA TRP A 376 14.27 -18.77 -0.72
C TRP A 376 13.06 -19.65 -0.37
N GLN A 377 13.01 -20.83 -1.00
CA GLN A 377 11.97 -21.83 -0.78
C GLN A 377 12.60 -23.21 -0.56
N VAL A 378 12.08 -23.97 0.41
CA VAL A 378 12.42 -25.39 0.60
C VAL A 378 11.25 -26.22 0.07
N ARG A 379 11.53 -27.17 -0.83
CA ARG A 379 10.55 -28.13 -1.34
C ARG A 379 11.08 -29.55 -1.17
N PRO A 380 10.21 -30.55 -0.94
CA PRO A 380 10.61 -31.95 -1.02
C PRO A 380 11.23 -32.28 -2.38
N ASP A 381 12.28 -33.10 -2.40
CA ASP A 381 12.82 -33.64 -3.65
C ASP A 381 11.79 -34.61 -4.26
N PRO A 382 11.39 -34.44 -5.53
CA PRO A 382 10.37 -35.27 -6.16
C PRO A 382 10.79 -36.72 -6.42
N GLN A 383 12.08 -37.05 -6.26
CA GLN A 383 12.62 -38.43 -6.37
C GLN A 383 12.20 -39.15 -7.66
N ARG A 384 12.12 -38.41 -8.76
CA ARG A 384 11.64 -38.95 -10.05
C ARG A 384 12.73 -39.78 -10.73
N ALA A 385 12.46 -41.06 -10.97
CA ALA A 385 13.30 -41.91 -11.79
C ALA A 385 13.24 -41.47 -13.27
N ALA A 386 14.40 -41.46 -13.94
CA ALA A 386 14.54 -41.07 -15.33
C ALA A 386 13.95 -42.10 -16.33
N ASN A 387 13.87 -43.37 -15.93
CA ASN A 387 13.25 -44.45 -16.70
C ASN A 387 12.80 -45.60 -15.79
N GLU A 388 12.02 -46.54 -16.34
CA GLU A 388 11.47 -47.69 -15.61
C GLU A 388 12.55 -48.60 -15.02
N THR A 389 13.70 -48.73 -15.69
CA THR A 389 14.82 -49.55 -15.20
C THR A 389 15.40 -48.98 -13.89
N VAL A 390 15.58 -47.66 -13.81
CA VAL A 390 16.04 -46.98 -12.59
C VAL A 390 14.98 -47.09 -11.49
N ALA A 391 13.70 -46.92 -11.82
CA ALA A 391 12.61 -47.07 -10.86
C ALA A 391 12.56 -48.48 -10.25
N ALA A 392 12.65 -49.53 -11.08
CA ALA A 392 12.65 -50.91 -10.63
C ALA A 392 13.86 -51.24 -9.75
N ASN A 393 15.04 -50.69 -10.07
CA ASN A 393 16.23 -50.90 -9.25
C ASN A 393 16.12 -50.22 -7.88
N LEU A 394 15.64 -48.98 -7.85
CA LEU A 394 15.45 -48.21 -6.62
C LEU A 394 14.47 -48.92 -5.67
N ALA A 395 13.35 -49.42 -6.20
CA ALA A 395 12.33 -50.16 -5.44
C ALA A 395 12.90 -51.44 -4.81
N GLY A 396 13.85 -52.10 -5.47
CA GLY A 396 14.56 -53.28 -4.94
C GLY A 396 15.76 -52.95 -4.05
N SER A 397 16.03 -51.66 -3.78
CA SER A 397 17.22 -51.26 -3.03
C SER A 397 17.09 -51.57 -1.55
N ARG A 398 18.18 -52.03 -0.93
CA ARG A 398 18.21 -52.34 0.52
C ARG A 398 17.83 -51.14 1.38
N ALA A 399 18.18 -49.94 0.94
CA ALA A 399 17.89 -48.71 1.69
C ALA A 399 16.40 -48.37 1.65
N GLU A 400 15.73 -48.44 0.50
CA GLU A 400 14.28 -48.23 0.43
C GLU A 400 13.50 -49.29 1.22
N ILE A 401 13.91 -50.56 1.13
CA ILE A 401 13.28 -51.64 1.91
C ILE A 401 13.42 -51.37 3.42
N ALA A 402 14.63 -51.07 3.90
CA ALA A 402 14.87 -50.81 5.31
C ALA A 402 14.13 -49.55 5.81
N PHE A 403 14.04 -48.50 4.98
CA PHE A 403 13.28 -47.30 5.31
C PHE A 403 11.78 -47.61 5.39
N ALA A 404 11.24 -48.37 4.44
CA ALA A 404 9.83 -48.76 4.42
C ALA A 404 9.47 -49.62 5.66
N ASP A 405 10.31 -50.57 6.04
CA ASP A 405 10.13 -51.38 7.24
C ASP A 405 10.02 -50.50 8.51
N LYS A 406 10.96 -49.57 8.68
CA LYS A 406 10.92 -48.64 9.81
C LYS A 406 9.76 -47.67 9.77
N ARG A 407 9.38 -47.20 8.58
CA ARG A 407 8.19 -46.36 8.44
C ARG A 407 6.93 -47.11 8.86
N ARG A 408 6.77 -48.39 8.50
CA ARG A 408 5.63 -49.22 8.93
C ARG A 408 5.58 -49.40 10.44
N GLU A 409 6.72 -49.66 11.08
CA GLU A 409 6.80 -49.72 12.55
C GLU A 409 6.32 -48.41 13.20
N VAL A 410 6.77 -47.26 12.68
CA VAL A 410 6.39 -45.94 13.20
C VAL A 410 4.91 -45.62 12.94
N LEU A 411 4.39 -45.91 11.75
CA LEU A 411 2.97 -45.68 11.42
C LEU A 411 2.04 -46.51 12.33
N ALA A 412 2.42 -47.76 12.60
CA ALA A 412 1.69 -48.61 13.54
C ALA A 412 1.65 -48.03 14.96
N LEU A 413 2.74 -47.42 15.42
CA LEU A 413 2.77 -46.71 16.72
C LEU A 413 1.86 -45.47 16.74
N LEU A 414 1.73 -44.79 15.59
CA LEU A 414 0.88 -43.60 15.45
C LEU A 414 -0.59 -43.94 15.19
N GLY A 415 -0.95 -45.22 15.04
CA GLY A 415 -2.32 -45.66 14.73
C GLY A 415 -2.78 -45.28 13.31
N SER A 416 -1.85 -44.97 12.40
CA SER A 416 -2.15 -44.68 10.99
C SER A 416 -2.09 -45.96 10.15
N ILE A 417 -3.03 -46.11 9.21
CA ILE A 417 -3.18 -47.30 8.35
C ILE A 417 -2.70 -47.02 6.92
N ASP A 418 -2.50 -45.75 6.56
CA ASP A 418 -2.04 -45.38 5.23
C ASP A 418 -0.52 -45.47 5.13
N GLU A 419 -0.04 -46.57 4.54
CA GLU A 419 1.37 -46.78 4.25
C GLU A 419 1.91 -45.84 3.18
N ASP A 420 1.11 -45.08 2.42
CA ASP A 420 1.63 -44.16 1.39
C ASP A 420 1.28 -42.69 1.68
N GLY A 421 0.44 -42.45 2.67
CA GLY A 421 -0.01 -41.12 3.09
C GLY A 421 1.04 -40.31 3.89
N PRO A 422 0.91 -38.97 3.89
CA PRO A 422 1.72 -38.11 4.73
C PRO A 422 1.32 -38.26 6.21
N VAL A 423 2.32 -38.24 7.10
CA VAL A 423 2.11 -38.38 8.56
C VAL A 423 1.66 -37.07 9.22
N ALA A 424 1.92 -35.94 8.56
CA ALA A 424 1.49 -34.61 8.94
C ALA A 424 0.91 -33.91 7.71
N GLY A 425 -0.08 -33.03 7.89
CA GLY A 425 -0.68 -32.23 6.82
C GLY A 425 0.38 -31.50 5.99
N GLY A 426 0.22 -31.51 4.68
CA GLY A 426 1.14 -30.88 3.75
C GLY A 426 0.87 -29.38 3.69
N ASN A 427 1.86 -28.58 4.11
CA ASN A 427 1.82 -27.12 4.18
C ASN A 427 0.75 -26.58 5.14
N GLY A 428 1.05 -25.51 5.88
CA GLY A 428 0.12 -24.87 6.81
C GLY A 428 -1.03 -24.10 6.13
N ASP A 429 -1.52 -24.60 4.99
CA ASP A 429 -2.59 -24.01 4.18
C ASP A 429 -3.89 -24.85 4.23
N ASP A 430 -3.92 -25.95 4.99
CA ASP A 430 -5.14 -26.70 5.36
C ASP A 430 -5.56 -26.46 6.82
#